data_AF-C3X7U3-F1
#
_entry.id   AF-C3X7U3-F1
#
_cell.length_a   1.000
_cell.length_b   1.000
_cell.length_c   1.000
_cell.angle_alpha   90.00
_cell.angle_beta   90.00
_cell.angle_gamma   90.00
#
_symmetry.space_group_name_H-M   'P 1'
#
loop_
_entity.id
_entity.type
_entity.pdbx_description
1 polymer ?
#
loop_
_entity_poly.entity_id
_entity_poly.type
_entity_poly.pdbx_seq_one_letter_code
_entity_poly.pdbx_strand_id
1 'polypeptide(L)'
;MGDRANIVMKQNHSNSNTGEIYFYTHWDGYQLPKILQDALKRGRRRWDDESYLARIIFSEMIQGNLEGENGYGISAYLTDNEYDLLVVDAETQTVTIRKESAEPGEGFPIPFEKFISLDLTNAPWEILQELKEAEGIGD
;
A
#
# COMPACT_ATOMS: atom_id res chain seq x y z
N MET A 1 21.42 5.98 4.61
CA MET A 1 20.27 6.72 5.17
C MET A 1 19.19 6.68 4.12
N GLY A 2 17.98 6.33 4.52
CA GLY A 2 16.79 6.21 3.67
C GLY A 2 15.56 6.18 4.57
N ASP A 3 14.40 6.15 3.94
CA ASP A 3 13.09 6.03 4.58
C ASP A 3 12.24 5.12 3.71
N ARG A 4 12.42 3.81 3.90
CA ARG A 4 12.16 2.79 2.88
C ARG A 4 10.87 2.06 3.15
N ALA A 5 9.97 2.03 2.19
CA ALA A 5 8.70 1.33 2.37
C ALA A 5 8.16 0.79 1.04
N ASN A 6 7.16 -0.08 1.16
CA ASN A 6 6.55 -0.76 0.01
C ASN A 6 5.03 -0.73 0.09
N ILE A 7 4.38 -0.42 -1.03
CA ILE A 7 2.98 -0.78 -1.28
C ILE A 7 2.99 -2.10 -2.04
N VAL A 8 2.14 -3.05 -1.64
CA VAL A 8 2.03 -4.36 -2.28
C VAL A 8 0.70 -4.43 -3.00
N MET A 9 0.70 -4.58 -4.32
CA MET A 9 -0.51 -4.82 -5.08
C MET A 9 -0.69 -6.33 -5.28
N LYS A 10 -1.77 -6.91 -4.77
CA LYS A 10 -2.14 -8.28 -5.10
C LYS A 10 -2.56 -8.39 -6.57
N GLN A 11 -2.26 -9.54 -7.17
CA GLN A 11 -2.64 -9.91 -8.53
C GLN A 11 -3.46 -11.21 -8.44
N ASN A 12 -4.78 -11.05 -8.38
CA ASN A 12 -5.72 -12.15 -8.20
C ASN A 12 -5.98 -12.81 -9.57
N HIS A 13 -5.11 -13.75 -9.95
CA HIS A 13 -5.30 -14.49 -11.20
C HIS A 13 -6.39 -15.56 -11.03
N SER A 14 -7.23 -15.73 -12.06
CA SER A 14 -8.37 -16.68 -12.10
C SER A 14 -8.04 -18.15 -11.82
N ASN A 15 -6.75 -18.50 -11.71
CA ASN A 15 -6.25 -19.87 -11.63
C ASN A 15 -5.59 -20.16 -10.26
N SER A 16 -6.08 -19.53 -9.19
CA SER A 16 -5.75 -19.75 -7.78
C SER A 16 -4.33 -19.40 -7.28
N ASN A 17 -3.43 -18.92 -8.14
CA ASN A 17 -2.18 -18.30 -7.69
C ASN A 17 -2.33 -16.79 -7.62
N THR A 18 -2.29 -16.24 -6.40
CA THR A 18 -2.20 -14.79 -6.19
C THR A 18 -0.75 -14.37 -6.31
N GLY A 19 -0.45 -13.45 -7.22
CA GLY A 19 0.86 -12.80 -7.31
C GLY A 19 0.89 -11.51 -6.48
N GLU A 20 2.09 -10.96 -6.29
CA GLU A 20 2.28 -9.66 -5.65
C GLU A 20 3.23 -8.80 -6.48
N ILE A 21 2.92 -7.51 -6.62
CA ILE A 21 3.80 -6.49 -7.20
C ILE A 21 4.13 -5.49 -6.09
N TYR A 22 5.41 -5.22 -5.90
CA TYR A 22 5.90 -4.34 -4.85
C TYR A 22 6.30 -3.00 -5.48
N PHE A 23 5.71 -1.92 -4.98
CA PHE A 23 6.07 -0.55 -5.32
C PHE A 23 6.90 0.04 -4.20
N TYR A 24 8.18 0.26 -4.50
CA TYR A 24 9.18 0.68 -3.55
C TYR A 24 9.38 2.20 -3.57
N THR A 25 9.66 2.78 -2.40
CA THR A 25 10.26 4.12 -2.26
C THR A 25 11.47 4.08 -1.33
N HIS A 26 12.48 4.90 -1.63
CA HIS A 26 13.67 5.08 -0.80
C HIS A 26 13.57 6.25 0.20
N TRP A 27 12.68 7.22 -0.04
CA TRP A 27 12.66 8.51 0.68
C TRP A 27 11.32 8.88 1.29
N ASP A 28 10.25 8.16 0.94
CA ASP A 28 8.87 8.56 1.24
C ASP A 28 8.14 7.56 2.14
N GLY A 29 8.86 6.69 2.83
CA GLY A 29 8.29 5.68 3.71
C GLY A 29 7.30 6.25 4.70
N TYR A 30 7.65 7.34 5.38
CA TYR A 30 6.82 8.00 6.39
C TYR A 30 5.51 8.55 5.83
N GLN A 31 5.46 8.91 4.55
CA GLN A 31 4.28 9.50 3.89
C GLN A 31 3.50 8.51 3.02
N LEU A 32 3.98 7.27 2.89
CA LEU A 32 3.42 6.26 2.00
C LEU A 32 1.92 5.99 2.21
N PRO A 33 1.36 5.95 3.45
CA PRO A 33 -0.07 5.76 3.62
C PRO A 33 -0.90 6.92 3.06
N LYS A 34 -0.39 8.15 3.17
CA LYS A 34 -1.05 9.34 2.61
C LYS A 34 -1.03 9.29 1.08
N ILE A 35 0.10 8.92 0.49
CA ILE A 35 0.24 8.74 -0.96
C ILE A 35 -0.75 7.67 -1.47
N LEU A 36 -0.81 6.52 -0.80
CA LEU A 36 -1.78 5.46 -1.13
C LEU A 36 -3.22 5.98 -1.01
N GLN A 37 -3.52 6.79 0.01
CA GLN A 37 -4.84 7.35 0.20
C GLN A 37 -5.25 8.25 -0.96
N ASP A 38 -4.36 9.10 -1.43
CA ASP A 38 -4.61 10.01 -2.56
C ASP A 38 -4.77 9.23 -3.87
N ALA A 39 -3.94 8.21 -4.08
CA ALA A 39 -4.09 7.30 -5.20
C ALA A 39 -5.46 6.59 -5.20
N LEU A 40 -5.90 6.08 -4.05
CA LEU A 40 -7.20 5.40 -3.92
C LEU A 40 -8.37 6.38 -4.12
N LYS A 41 -8.27 7.62 -3.61
CA LYS A 41 -9.27 8.68 -3.86
C LYS A 41 -9.37 8.99 -5.35
N ARG A 42 -8.24 9.19 -6.03
CA ARG A 42 -8.17 9.43 -7.48
C ARG A 42 -8.62 8.21 -8.30
N GLY A 43 -8.34 7.02 -7.80
CA GLY A 43 -8.58 5.72 -8.46
C GLY A 43 -9.96 5.11 -8.22
N ARG A 44 -10.90 5.79 -7.54
CA ARG A 44 -12.18 5.21 -7.09
C ARG A 44 -12.98 4.45 -8.16
N ARG A 45 -12.88 4.84 -9.44
CA ARG A 45 -13.56 4.17 -10.58
C ARG A 45 -12.86 2.91 -11.09
N ARG A 46 -11.80 2.47 -10.41
CA ARG A 46 -10.91 1.37 -10.78
C ARG A 46 -10.57 0.49 -9.59
N TRP A 47 -11.31 0.59 -8.49
CA TRP A 47 -11.09 -0.26 -7.31
C TRP A 47 -11.31 -1.74 -7.58
N ASP A 48 -12.03 -2.07 -8.64
CA ASP A 48 -12.33 -3.41 -9.13
C ASP A 48 -11.40 -3.87 -10.29
N ASP A 49 -10.42 -3.05 -10.67
CA ASP A 49 -9.50 -3.34 -11.77
C ASP A 49 -8.06 -3.22 -11.29
N GLU A 50 -7.50 -4.36 -10.88
CA GLU A 50 -6.17 -4.44 -10.28
C GLU A 50 -5.07 -3.83 -11.17
N SER A 51 -5.16 -4.00 -12.49
CA SER A 51 -4.15 -3.51 -13.43
C SER A 51 -4.14 -1.99 -13.53
N TYR A 52 -5.32 -1.37 -13.58
CA TYR A 52 -5.44 0.08 -13.62
C TYR A 52 -5.18 0.71 -12.25
N LEU A 53 -5.58 0.04 -11.17
CA LEU A 53 -5.34 0.50 -9.81
C LEU A 53 -3.84 0.50 -9.48
N ALA A 54 -3.14 -0.58 -9.83
CA ALA A 54 -1.68 -0.70 -9.75
C ALA A 54 -0.98 0.51 -10.40
N ARG A 55 -1.34 0.80 -11.65
CA ARG A 55 -0.82 1.95 -12.39
C ARG A 55 -1.13 3.27 -11.68
N ILE A 56 -2.35 3.46 -11.18
CA ILE A 56 -2.76 4.69 -10.50
C ILE A 56 -1.92 4.92 -9.24
N ILE A 57 -1.74 3.88 -8.42
CA ILE A 57 -0.92 3.91 -7.20
C ILE A 57 0.52 4.28 -7.55
N PHE A 58 1.14 3.55 -8.47
CA PHE A 58 2.53 3.81 -8.83
C PHE A 58 2.71 5.21 -9.44
N SER A 59 1.74 5.67 -10.24
CA SER A 59 1.77 7.04 -10.80
C SER A 59 1.70 8.12 -9.73
N GLU A 60 0.97 7.89 -8.63
CA GLU A 60 0.92 8.83 -7.50
C GLU A 60 2.27 8.87 -6.77
N MET A 61 2.88 7.70 -6.54
CA MET A 61 4.18 7.61 -5.87
C MET A 61 5.27 8.37 -6.62
N ILE A 62 5.35 8.22 -7.94
CA ILE A 62 6.42 8.82 -8.74
C ILE A 62 6.10 10.24 -9.24
N GLN A 63 5.03 10.86 -8.75
CA GLN A 63 4.61 12.18 -9.21
C GLN A 63 5.73 13.20 -8.94
N GLY A 64 6.33 13.74 -10.01
CA GLY A 64 7.47 14.65 -9.93
C GLY A 64 8.85 14.00 -10.10
N ASN A 65 8.92 12.68 -10.27
CA ASN A 65 10.16 11.93 -10.48
C ASN A 65 10.04 10.86 -11.59
N LEU A 66 9.26 11.15 -12.64
CA LEU A 66 8.95 10.17 -13.71
C LEU A 66 10.20 9.67 -14.46
N GLU A 67 11.17 10.56 -14.70
CA GLU A 67 12.43 10.25 -15.40
C GLU A 67 13.60 10.00 -14.44
N GLY A 68 13.33 9.92 -13.14
CA GLY A 68 14.35 9.67 -12.13
C GLY A 68 14.92 8.28 -12.23
N GLU A 69 16.25 8.16 -12.17
CA GLU A 69 16.95 6.87 -12.15
C GLU A 69 17.00 6.25 -10.74
N ASN A 70 16.59 7.00 -9.71
CA ASN A 70 16.65 6.60 -8.31
C ASN A 70 15.39 7.03 -7.55
N GLY A 71 15.16 6.41 -6.40
CA GLY A 71 14.12 6.80 -5.43
C GLY A 71 12.90 5.90 -5.42
N TYR A 72 12.49 5.34 -6.56
CA TYR A 72 11.36 4.42 -6.66
C TYR A 72 11.70 3.17 -7.46
N GLY A 73 10.96 2.09 -7.24
CA GLY A 73 11.17 0.82 -7.94
C GLY A 73 9.90 -0.02 -8.04
N ILE A 74 9.94 -1.01 -8.93
CA ILE A 74 8.90 -2.04 -9.08
C ILE A 74 9.60 -3.41 -9.07
N SER A 75 9.09 -4.34 -8.28
CA SER A 75 9.59 -5.71 -8.22
C SER A 75 8.48 -6.73 -8.01
N ALA A 76 8.79 -8.00 -8.27
CA ALA A 76 7.91 -9.14 -7.98
C ALA A 76 8.23 -9.81 -6.61
N TYR A 77 9.05 -9.15 -5.80
CA TYR A 77 9.49 -9.60 -4.49
C TYR A 77 9.81 -8.38 -3.61
N LEU A 78 9.73 -8.54 -2.30
CA LEU A 78 10.06 -7.48 -1.34
C LEU A 78 11.55 -7.10 -1.42
N THR A 79 11.82 -5.80 -1.41
CA THR A 79 13.19 -5.24 -1.35
C THR A 79 13.45 -4.66 0.05
N ASP A 80 14.28 -3.62 0.18
CA ASP A 80 14.46 -2.96 1.48
C ASP A 80 13.13 -2.40 2.00
N ASN A 81 12.95 -2.48 3.31
CA ASN A 81 11.72 -2.09 3.98
C ASN A 81 11.97 -1.71 5.44
N GLU A 82 11.28 -0.69 5.94
CA GLU A 82 11.40 -0.17 7.30
C GLU A 82 10.02 0.03 7.98
N TYR A 83 8.92 -0.24 7.26
CA TYR A 83 7.53 -0.05 7.71
C TYR A 83 6.69 -1.31 7.50
N ASP A 84 5.51 -1.37 8.12
CA ASP A 84 4.51 -2.37 7.74
C ASP A 84 4.14 -2.21 6.26
N LEU A 85 3.88 -3.33 5.59
CA LEU A 85 3.44 -3.35 4.20
C LEU A 85 1.99 -2.86 4.10
N LEU A 86 1.73 -2.01 3.11
CA LEU A 86 0.37 -1.64 2.72
C LEU A 86 -0.07 -2.52 1.55
N VAL A 87 -0.80 -3.60 1.84
CA VAL A 87 -1.23 -4.58 0.84
C VAL A 87 -2.59 -4.19 0.29
N VAL A 88 -2.65 -3.86 -1.00
CA VAL A 88 -3.84 -3.46 -1.73
C VAL A 88 -4.42 -4.67 -2.46
N ASP A 89 -5.71 -4.91 -2.24
CA ASP A 89 -6.45 -5.99 -2.86
C ASP A 89 -7.72 -5.44 -3.52
N ALA A 90 -7.77 -5.47 -4.85
CA ALA A 90 -8.90 -4.97 -5.64
C ALA A 90 -10.13 -5.90 -5.57
N GLU A 91 -9.92 -7.20 -5.32
CA GLU A 91 -11.02 -8.17 -5.22
C GLU A 91 -11.80 -7.98 -3.92
N THR A 92 -11.09 -7.84 -2.81
CA THR A 92 -11.72 -7.60 -1.50
C THR A 92 -11.93 -6.11 -1.19
N GLN A 93 -11.36 -5.21 -2.02
CA GLN A 93 -11.38 -3.76 -1.85
C GLN A 93 -10.86 -3.32 -0.47
N THR A 94 -9.70 -3.85 -0.10
CA THR A 94 -9.05 -3.57 1.19
C THR A 94 -7.60 -3.12 1.04
N VAL A 95 -7.18 -2.27 1.98
CA VAL A 95 -5.76 -2.07 2.32
C VAL A 95 -5.49 -2.84 3.60
N THR A 96 -4.64 -3.85 3.55
CA THR A 96 -4.20 -4.62 4.71
C THR A 96 -2.86 -4.13 5.19
N ILE A 97 -2.77 -3.77 6.48
CA ILE A 97 -1.50 -3.50 7.15
C ILE A 97 -0.89 -4.85 7.54
N ARG A 98 0.25 -5.21 6.96
CA ARG A 98 0.88 -6.52 7.13
C ARG A 98 2.35 -6.37 7.49
N LYS A 99 2.79 -7.05 8.55
CA LYS A 99 4.24 -7.15 8.86
C LYS A 99 4.95 -7.91 7.76
N GLU A 100 6.21 -7.59 7.51
CA GLU A 100 7.05 -8.30 6.54
C GLU A 100 7.13 -9.81 6.81
N SER A 101 7.17 -10.21 8.08
CA SER A 101 7.25 -11.61 8.50
C SER A 101 5.90 -12.35 8.55
N ALA A 102 4.80 -11.68 8.22
CA ALA A 102 3.47 -12.27 8.32
C ALA A 102 3.14 -13.11 7.09
N GLU A 103 2.39 -14.18 7.28
CA GLU A 103 2.00 -15.07 6.18
C GLU A 103 0.99 -14.40 5.24
N PRO A 104 0.89 -14.82 3.96
CA PRO A 104 -0.15 -14.36 3.06
C PRO A 104 -1.55 -14.58 3.65
N GLY A 105 -2.32 -13.48 3.81
CA GLY A 105 -3.66 -13.51 4.40
C GLY A 105 -3.71 -13.02 5.85
N GLU A 106 -2.56 -12.84 6.50
CA GLU A 106 -2.45 -12.19 7.80
C GLU A 106 -2.36 -10.65 7.66
N GLY A 107 -2.70 -9.94 8.73
CA GLY A 107 -2.67 -8.49 8.81
C GLY A 107 -4.03 -7.88 9.18
N PHE A 108 -4.06 -6.56 9.22
CA PHE A 108 -5.25 -5.79 9.58
C PHE A 108 -5.90 -5.19 8.33
N PRO A 109 -7.01 -5.78 7.82
CA PRO A 109 -7.67 -5.28 6.62
C PRO A 109 -8.54 -4.05 6.91
N ILE A 110 -8.35 -3.00 6.12
CA ILE A 110 -9.13 -1.76 6.16
C ILE A 110 -9.86 -1.63 4.82
N PRO A 111 -11.21 -1.60 4.80
CA PRO A 111 -11.96 -1.34 3.56
C PRO A 111 -11.55 -0.02 2.92
N PHE A 112 -11.46 0.04 1.58
CA PHE A 112 -11.04 1.24 0.86
C PHE A 112 -11.81 2.49 1.28
N GLU A 113 -13.14 2.42 1.40
CA GLU A 113 -13.98 3.54 1.84
C GLU A 113 -13.57 4.09 3.20
N LYS A 114 -13.23 3.20 4.13
CA LYS A 114 -12.75 3.59 5.46
C LYS A 114 -11.36 4.20 5.35
N PHE A 115 -10.44 3.55 4.65
CA PHE A 115 -9.06 4.01 4.49
C PHE A 115 -9.00 5.43 3.90
N ILE A 116 -9.80 5.74 2.87
CA ILE A 116 -9.83 7.08 2.26
C ILE A 116 -10.50 8.14 3.14
N SER A 117 -11.27 7.73 4.15
CA SER A 117 -11.94 8.64 5.09
C SER A 117 -11.07 9.04 6.29
N LEU A 118 -9.96 8.32 6.52
CA LEU A 118 -9.01 8.63 7.60
C LEU A 118 -8.38 10.01 7.42
N ASP A 119 -8.12 10.71 8.52
CA ASP A 119 -7.27 11.90 8.50
C ASP A 119 -5.80 11.47 8.59
N LEU A 120 -5.15 11.35 7.43
CA LEU A 120 -3.74 10.96 7.32
C LEU A 120 -2.82 12.18 7.11
N THR A 121 -3.31 13.39 7.41
CA THR A 121 -2.58 14.64 7.12
C THR A 121 -1.33 14.77 7.98
N ASN A 122 -1.38 14.29 9.23
CA ASN A 122 -0.26 14.32 10.17
C ASN A 122 -0.02 12.91 10.71
N ALA A 123 1.24 12.48 10.75
CA ALA A 123 1.65 11.18 11.29
C ALA A 123 0.81 9.98 10.77
N PRO A 124 0.77 9.75 9.44
CA PRO A 124 -0.16 8.79 8.84
C PRO A 124 -0.01 7.37 9.38
N TRP A 125 1.21 6.95 9.73
CA TRP A 125 1.46 5.65 10.34
C TRP A 125 0.92 5.52 11.76
N GLU A 126 1.00 6.58 12.57
CA GLU A 126 0.47 6.56 13.95
C GLU A 126 -1.06 6.36 13.91
N ILE A 127 -1.76 7.08 13.04
CA ILE A 127 -3.21 6.94 12.83
C ILE A 127 -3.59 5.50 12.43
N LEU A 128 -2.77 4.86 11.59
CA LEU A 128 -3.00 3.47 11.19
C LEU A 128 -2.77 2.49 12.35
N GLN A 129 -1.78 2.73 13.21
CA GLN A 129 -1.55 1.90 14.39
C GLN A 129 -2.67 2.09 15.44
N GLU A 130 -3.07 3.33 15.72
CA GLU A 130 -4.20 3.62 16.62
C GLU A 130 -5.49 2.93 16.15
N LEU A 131 -5.74 2.93 14.84
CA LEU A 131 -6.89 2.23 14.27
C LEU A 131 -6.82 0.72 14.50
N LYS A 132 -5.65 0.10 14.28
CA LYS A 132 -5.43 -1.33 14.52
C LYS A 132 -5.64 -1.70 16.00
N GLU A 133 -5.11 -0.89 16.91
CA GLU A 133 -5.26 -1.07 18.36
C GLU A 133 -6.72 -0.94 18.81
N ALA A 134 -7.44 0.08 18.31
CA ALA A 134 -8.84 0.31 18.66
C ALA A 134 -9.78 -0.83 18.22
N GLU A 135 -9.44 -1.53 17.13
CA GLU A 135 -10.23 -2.64 16.60
C GLU A 135 -9.84 -4.01 17.15
N GLY A 136 -9.00 -4.05 18.19
CA GLY A 136 -8.80 -5.24 19.03
C GLY A 136 -7.94 -6.33 18.41
N ILE A 137 -7.14 -6.00 17.39
CA ILE A 137 -6.12 -6.90 16.83
C ILE A 137 -4.75 -6.38 17.29
N GLY A 138 -4.54 -6.42 18.61
CA GLY A 138 -3.22 -6.30 19.20
C GLY A 138 -2.47 -7.60 18.98
N ASP A 139 -1.23 -7.49 18.50
CA ASP A 139 -0.31 -8.56 18.06
C ASP A 139 -0.42 -9.90 18.80
#